data_AF-A0A958W5K2-F1
#
_entry.id   AF-A0A958W5K2-F1
#
_cell.length_a   1.000
_cell.length_b   1.000
_cell.length_c   1.000
_cell.angle_alpha   90.00
_cell.angle_beta   90.00
_cell.angle_gamma   90.00
#
_symmetry.space_group_name_H-M   'P 1'
#
loop_
_entity.id
_entity.type
_entity.pdbx_description
1 polymer ?
#
loop_
_entity_poly.entity_id
_entity_poly.type
_entity_poly.pdbx_seq_one_letter_code
_entity_poly.pdbx_strand_id
1 'polypeptide(L)' 'MHSHGGAAHSRGGGAHSDGGATHSHGGATHSHGGVAHSRGGAAHSYGGVAHPHGGTAHPRGITTSSRWQVRSSNQSGL' A
#
# COMPACT_ATOMS: atom_id res chain seq x y z
N MET A 1 -1.10 13.35 0.17
CA MET A 1 -1.09 13.55 1.66
C MET A 1 0.05 12.74 2.26
N HIS A 2 0.71 13.29 3.27
CA HIS A 2 1.83 12.66 3.96
C HIS A 2 1.61 12.73 5.47
N SER A 3 1.70 11.59 6.17
CA SER A 3 1.61 11.52 7.63
C SER A 3 2.81 10.76 8.23
N HIS A 4 3.20 11.08 9.46
CA HIS A 4 4.24 10.38 10.21
C HIS A 4 3.66 9.87 11.53
N GLY A 5 3.76 8.56 11.78
CA GLY A 5 3.26 7.91 12.99
C GLY A 5 1.73 7.79 13.10
N GLY A 6 0.98 8.12 12.04
CA GLY A 6 -0.47 8.26 12.08
C GLY A 6 -1.18 7.80 10.81
N ALA A 7 -2.49 7.99 10.77
CA ALA A 7 -3.31 7.61 9.62
C ALA A 7 -3.24 8.66 8.50
N ALA A 8 -3.09 8.23 7.24
CA ALA A 8 -3.24 9.10 6.07
C ALA A 8 -4.42 8.63 5.19
N HIS A 9 -5.28 9.56 4.79
CA HIS A 9 -6.47 9.28 3.98
C HIS A 9 -6.56 10.16 2.74
N SER A 10 -6.92 9.53 1.63
CA SER A 10 -6.82 10.13 0.29
C SER A 10 -7.94 9.70 -0.64
N ARG A 11 -8.43 10.61 -1.47
CA ARG A 11 -9.37 10.32 -2.57
C ARG A 11 -8.84 10.89 -3.87
N GLY A 12 -8.72 10.05 -4.90
CA GLY A 12 -8.24 10.40 -6.24
C GLY A 12 -6.74 10.69 -6.36
N GLY A 13 -5.96 10.51 -5.29
CA GLY A 13 -4.54 10.89 -5.26
C GLY A 13 -3.67 10.02 -4.35
N GLY A 14 -2.38 10.34 -4.31
CA GLY A 14 -1.36 9.56 -3.60
C GLY A 14 -1.32 9.79 -2.09
N ALA A 15 -1.34 8.71 -1.29
CA ALA A 15 -1.12 8.75 0.16
C ALA A 15 0.24 8.16 0.53
N HIS A 16 0.97 8.83 1.42
CA HIS A 16 2.21 8.35 1.99
C HIS A 16 2.13 8.40 3.53
N SER A 17 2.56 7.32 4.19
CA SER A 17 2.74 7.30 5.65
C SER A 17 4.02 6.58 6.07
N ASP A 18 4.77 7.19 6.98
CA ASP A 18 5.89 6.57 7.69
C ASP A 18 5.44 6.18 9.09
N GLY A 19 5.25 4.88 9.33
CA GLY A 19 4.67 4.33 10.55
C GLY A 19 3.18 4.63 10.67
N GLY A 20 2.33 3.60 10.63
CA GLY A 20 0.87 3.75 10.79
C GLY A 20 0.06 3.22 9.61
N ALA A 21 -1.18 3.67 9.48
CA ALA A 21 -2.10 3.19 8.44
C ALA A 21 -2.27 4.22 7.31
N THR A 22 -2.43 3.75 6.08
CA THR A 22 -2.70 4.62 4.92
C THR A 22 -3.84 4.03 4.09
N HIS A 23 -4.75 4.90 3.64
CA HIS A 23 -5.91 4.51 2.85
C HIS A 23 -6.09 5.47 1.65
N SER A 24 -6.05 4.95 0.43
CA SER A 24 -6.46 5.69 -0.77
C SER A 24 -7.62 5.03 -1.50
N HIS A 25 -8.45 5.88 -2.11
CA HIS A 25 -9.37 5.51 -3.16
C HIS A 25 -8.92 6.12 -4.49
N GLY A 26 -8.66 5.30 -5.51
CA GLY A 26 -8.37 5.72 -6.88
C GLY A 26 -6.95 6.26 -7.10
N GLY A 27 -5.96 5.85 -6.31
CA GLY A 27 -4.59 6.36 -6.42
C GLY A 27 -3.54 5.44 -5.83
N ALA A 28 -2.28 5.87 -5.84
CA ALA A 28 -1.18 5.14 -5.23
C ALA A 28 -1.16 5.30 -3.70
N THR A 29 -0.73 4.25 -2.99
CA THR A 29 -0.42 4.32 -1.55
C THR A 29 0.98 3.81 -1.30
N HIS A 30 1.70 4.48 -0.40
CA HIS A 30 2.98 4.05 0.13
C HIS A 30 2.93 4.05 1.66
N SER A 31 3.33 2.94 2.27
CA SER A 31 3.55 2.85 3.72
C SER A 31 4.93 2.29 4.03
N HIS A 32 5.60 2.86 5.02
CA HIS A 32 6.80 2.27 5.63
C HIS A 32 6.48 1.86 7.08
N GLY A 33 6.72 0.59 7.42
CA GLY A 33 6.50 0.04 8.76
C GLY A 33 5.04 0.00 9.22
N GLY A 34 4.09 -0.04 8.28
CA GLY A 34 2.68 0.20 8.55
C GLY A 34 1.71 -0.56 7.64
N VAL A 35 0.43 -0.21 7.66
CA VAL A 35 -0.60 -0.86 6.83
C VAL A 35 -1.04 0.05 5.68
N ALA A 36 -0.90 -0.40 4.44
CA ALA A 36 -1.39 0.26 3.25
C ALA A 36 -2.66 -0.38 2.70
N HIS A 37 -3.69 0.44 2.49
CA HIS A 37 -4.93 0.06 1.80
C HIS A 37 -5.15 0.94 0.58
N SER A 38 -5.40 0.33 -0.57
CA SER A 38 -5.79 1.08 -1.77
C SER A 38 -7.01 0.45 -2.44
N ARG A 39 -7.90 1.27 -3.00
CA ARG A 39 -9.05 0.80 -3.80
C ARG A 39 -8.95 1.36 -5.21
N GLY A 40 -8.85 0.51 -6.22
CA GLY A 40 -8.75 0.90 -7.63
C GLY A 40 -7.40 1.51 -8.03
N GLY A 41 -6.34 1.26 -7.26
CA GLY A 41 -5.01 1.83 -7.50
C GLY A 41 -3.88 0.99 -6.90
N ALA A 42 -2.66 1.51 -6.96
CA ALA A 42 -1.47 0.79 -6.49
C ALA A 42 -1.30 0.88 -4.96
N ALA A 43 -0.81 -0.19 -4.34
CA ALA A 43 -0.43 -0.22 -2.93
C ALA A 43 1.00 -0.74 -2.73
N HIS A 44 1.85 0.08 -2.14
CA HIS A 44 3.23 -0.23 -1.82
C HIS A 44 3.40 -0.19 -0.30
N SER A 45 4.02 -1.23 0.24
CA SER A 45 4.31 -1.26 1.68
C SER A 45 5.66 -1.90 1.94
N TYR A 46 6.46 -1.27 2.78
CA TYR A 46 7.79 -1.72 3.18
C TYR A 46 7.78 -2.09 4.66
N GLY A 47 8.02 -3.35 5.00
CA GLY A 47 8.04 -3.79 6.41
C GLY A 47 6.67 -3.76 7.11
N GLY A 48 5.56 -3.73 6.38
CA GLY A 48 4.20 -3.78 6.94
C GLY A 48 3.11 -4.06 5.88
N VAL A 49 1.85 -4.30 6.27
CA VAL A 49 0.80 -4.98 5.46
C VAL A 49 0.29 -4.17 4.25
N ALA A 50 0.12 -4.81 3.08
CA ALA A 50 -0.51 -4.18 1.91
C ALA A 50 -1.82 -4.89 1.48
N HIS A 51 -2.88 -4.09 1.27
CA HIS A 51 -4.22 -4.52 0.90
C HIS A 51 -4.85 -3.66 -0.21
N PRO A 52 -4.54 -3.92 -1.50
CA PRO A 52 -5.28 -3.31 -2.58
C PRO A 52 -6.55 -4.08 -2.91
N HIS A 53 -7.56 -3.34 -3.34
CA HIS A 53 -8.81 -3.85 -3.88
C HIS A 53 -8.96 -3.35 -5.32
N GLY A 54 -8.91 -4.25 -6.30
CA GLY A 54 -9.05 -3.89 -7.71
C GLY A 54 -7.86 -3.10 -8.29
N GLY A 55 -6.65 -3.37 -7.78
CA GLY A 55 -5.40 -2.74 -8.22
C GLY A 55 -4.18 -3.59 -7.86
N THR A 56 -2.99 -3.06 -8.13
CA THR A 56 -1.70 -3.77 -7.95
C THR A 56 -1.15 -3.58 -6.54
N ALA A 57 -0.54 -4.60 -5.91
CA ALA A 57 0.35 -4.36 -4.77
C ALA A 57 1.78 -4.79 -5.02
N HIS A 58 2.65 -4.10 -4.30
CA HIS A 58 4.07 -4.39 -4.18
C HIS A 58 4.48 -4.30 -2.69
N PRO A 59 4.24 -5.36 -1.90
CA PRO A 59 4.86 -5.47 -0.60
C PRO A 59 6.37 -5.71 -0.77
N ARG A 60 7.17 -5.13 0.11
CA ARG A 60 8.56 -5.51 0.29
C ARG A 60 8.78 -5.93 1.73
N GLY A 61 9.14 -7.21 1.90
CA GLY A 61 9.51 -7.81 3.18
C GLY A 61 8.39 -8.40 4.03
N ILE A 62 7.13 -8.55 3.54
CA ILE A 62 5.99 -9.03 4.37
C ILE A 62 4.78 -9.61 3.57
N THR A 63 3.72 -10.08 4.27
CA THR A 63 2.39 -10.58 3.82
C THR A 63 1.45 -9.57 3.08
N THR A 64 1.00 -9.94 1.87
CA THR A 64 -0.15 -9.32 1.19
C THR A 64 -1.44 -10.11 1.34
N SER A 65 -2.57 -9.43 1.51
CA SER A 65 -3.90 -10.01 1.30
C SER A 65 -4.72 -9.15 0.35
N SER A 66 -5.35 -9.76 -0.64
CA SER A 66 -6.15 -9.02 -1.63
C SER A 66 -7.07 -9.94 -2.42
N ARG A 67 -8.30 -9.46 -2.63
CA ARG A 67 -9.38 -10.21 -3.29
C ARG A 67 -9.30 -10.24 -4.82
N TRP A 68 -8.53 -9.32 -5.43
CA TRP A 68 -8.53 -9.10 -6.90
C TRP A 68 -7.19 -8.55 -7.45
N GLN A 69 -6.05 -8.90 -6.85
CA GLN A 69 -4.77 -8.27 -7.18
C GLN A 69 -3.99 -8.99 -8.29
N VAL A 70 -3.49 -8.21 -9.25
CA VAL A 70 -2.37 -8.62 -10.10
C VAL A 70 -1.09 -8.43 -9.30
N ARG A 71 -0.47 -9.51 -8.87
CA ARG A 71 0.76 -9.46 -8.06
C ARG A 71 1.95 -9.25 -9.00
N SER A 72 2.47 -8.04 -9.07
CA SER A 72 3.71 -7.77 -9.80
C SER A 72 4.90 -8.11 -8.91
N SER A 73 5.26 -9.38 -8.94
CA SER A 73 6.39 -9.95 -8.21
C SER A 73 7.70 -9.60 -8.92
N ASN A 74 8.32 -8.49 -8.53
CA ASN A 74 9.72 -8.20 -8.86
C ASN A 74 10.62 -8.53 -7.64
N GLN A 75 10.57 -9.79 -7.22
CA GLN A 75 11.54 -10.36 -6.28
C GLN A 75 12.44 -11.29 -7.09
N SER A 76 13.44 -10.70 -7.75
CA SER A 76 14.66 -11.38 -8.15
C SER A 76 15.27 -12.06 -6.91
N GLY A 77 15.62 -13.33 -7.05
CA GLY A 77 15.96 -14.21 -5.94
C GLY A 77 17.13 -13.76 -5.08
N LEU A 78 17.05 -14.14 -3.80
CA LEU A 78 18.09 -14.65 -2.91
C LEU A 78 17.42 -15.61 -1.93
#